data_AF-A1ZNC1-F1
#
_entry.id   AF-A1ZNC1-F1
#
_cell.length_a   1.000
_cell.length_b   1.000
_cell.length_c   1.000
_cell.angle_alpha   90.00
_cell.angle_beta   90.00
_cell.angle_gamma   90.00
#
_symmetry.space_group_name_H-M   'P 1'
#
loop_
_entity.id
_entity.type
_entity.pdbx_description
1 polymer ?
#
loop_
_entity_poly.entity_id
_entity_poly.type
_entity_poly.pdbx_seq_one_letter_code
_entity_poly.pdbx_strand_id
1 'polypeptide(L)'
;MTNIEVVCIDDTNRPNEVPTSRWVKKGKKYHIVEIAKMMAQGGVYGCKLAEIDNDDLAPYQYFRLSRFAISLGIFDEEEMLEEIDISELTEVLVPAEQTNA
;
A
#
# COMPACT_ATOMS: atom_id res chain seq x y z
N MET A 1 13.88 3.47 -18.39
CA MET A 1 12.60 2.77 -18.16
C MET A 1 12.59 2.39 -16.69
N THR A 2 11.74 3.03 -15.90
CA THR A 2 11.60 2.71 -14.48
C THR A 2 10.78 1.43 -14.38
N ASN A 3 11.27 0.43 -13.67
CA ASN A 3 10.54 -0.80 -13.41
C ASN A 3 10.69 -1.12 -11.93
N ILE A 4 9.78 -0.60 -11.12
CA ILE A 4 9.80 -0.74 -9.66
C ILE A 4 8.67 -1.69 -9.28
N GLU A 5 9.03 -2.87 -8.77
CA GLU A 5 8.06 -3.80 -8.19
C GLU A 5 7.48 -3.20 -6.91
N VAL A 6 6.15 -3.25 -6.81
CA VAL A 6 5.40 -2.77 -5.66
C VAL A 6 4.24 -3.71 -5.35
N VAL A 7 3.80 -3.71 -4.09
CA VAL A 7 2.58 -4.40 -3.65
C VAL A 7 1.49 -3.36 -3.42
N CYS A 8 0.28 -3.62 -3.93
CA CYS A 8 -0.87 -2.79 -3.61
C CYS A 8 -1.30 -3.03 -2.15
N ILE A 9 -1.29 -1.99 -1.34
CA ILE A 9 -1.69 -2.01 0.09
C ILE A 9 -3.09 -1.43 0.32
N ASP A 10 -3.60 -0.65 -0.65
CA ASP A 10 -4.92 -0.01 -0.59
C ASP A 10 -5.61 -0.01 -1.97
N ASP A 11 -6.62 -0.86 -2.13
CA ASP A 11 -7.51 -0.94 -3.29
C ASP A 11 -8.90 -0.32 -3.03
N THR A 12 -9.06 0.43 -1.93
CA THR A 12 -10.34 1.05 -1.57
C THR A 12 -10.66 2.28 -2.43
N ASN A 13 -11.91 2.75 -2.37
CA ASN A 13 -12.34 4.00 -3.02
C ASN A 13 -12.11 4.02 -4.55
N ARG A 14 -12.42 2.91 -5.23
CA ARG A 14 -12.50 2.86 -6.69
C ARG A 14 -13.61 3.79 -7.19
N PRO A 15 -13.34 4.72 -8.13
CA PRO A 15 -14.39 5.50 -8.79
C PRO A 15 -15.34 4.60 -9.58
N ASN A 16 -16.63 4.96 -9.62
CA ASN A 16 -17.64 4.15 -10.30
C ASN A 16 -17.37 4.03 -11.81
N GLU A 17 -16.73 5.04 -12.40
CA GLU A 17 -16.40 5.11 -13.83
C GLU A 17 -15.24 4.19 -14.22
N VAL A 18 -14.40 3.76 -13.27
CA VAL A 18 -13.23 2.92 -13.56
C VAL A 18 -13.64 1.44 -13.46
N PRO A 19 -13.57 0.64 -14.54
CA PRO A 19 -13.94 -0.77 -14.50
C PRO A 19 -13.16 -1.57 -13.44
N THR A 20 -13.80 -2.53 -12.79
CA THR A 20 -13.14 -3.42 -11.81
C THR A 20 -11.98 -4.22 -12.41
N SER A 21 -12.03 -4.52 -13.71
CA SER A 21 -10.94 -5.18 -14.44
C SER A 21 -9.68 -4.33 -14.58
N ARG A 22 -9.81 -2.99 -14.49
CA ARG A 22 -8.72 -2.03 -14.57
C ARG A 22 -8.43 -1.34 -13.23
N TRP A 23 -8.85 -1.97 -12.15
CA TRP A 23 -8.55 -1.51 -10.80
C TRP A 23 -7.51 -2.43 -10.15
N VAL A 24 -6.75 -1.86 -9.23
CA VAL A 24 -5.77 -2.59 -8.44
C VAL A 24 -6.44 -3.50 -7.42
N LYS A 25 -5.71 -4.52 -6.95
CA LYS A 25 -6.17 -5.46 -5.91
C LYS A 25 -5.17 -5.48 -4.78
N LYS A 26 -5.65 -5.34 -3.54
CA LYS A 26 -4.80 -5.39 -2.35
C LYS A 26 -4.05 -6.73 -2.26
N GLY A 27 -2.77 -6.68 -1.89
CA GLY A 27 -1.86 -7.81 -1.81
C GLY A 27 -1.26 -8.25 -3.15
N LYS A 28 -1.73 -7.73 -4.28
CA LYS A 28 -1.18 -8.08 -5.60
C LYS A 28 0.07 -7.24 -5.92
N LYS A 29 1.06 -7.88 -6.54
CA LYS A 29 2.27 -7.25 -7.08
C LYS A 29 1.99 -6.56 -8.43
N TYR A 30 2.59 -5.39 -8.62
CA TYR A 30 2.52 -4.55 -9.81
C TYR A 30 3.88 -3.90 -10.09
N HIS A 31 4.04 -3.34 -11.29
CA HIS A 31 5.25 -2.65 -11.68
C HIS A 31 4.98 -1.21 -12.07
N ILE A 32 5.56 -0.26 -11.32
CA ILE A 32 5.47 1.16 -11.65
C ILE A 32 6.40 1.47 -12.83
N VAL A 33 5.80 2.00 -13.91
CA VAL A 33 6.52 2.39 -15.14
C VAL A 33 6.73 3.91 -15.25
N GLU A 34 5.89 4.69 -14.58
CA GLU A 34 5.92 6.15 -14.60
C GLU A 34 5.44 6.69 -13.25
N ILE A 35 6.10 7.75 -12.76
CA ILE A 35 5.65 8.53 -11.60
C ILE A 35 5.54 9.99 -12.04
N ALA A 36 4.40 10.61 -11.75
CA ALA A 36 4.14 12.00 -12.09
C ALA A 36 3.58 12.77 -10.88
N LYS A 37 4.01 14.03 -10.74
CA LYS A 37 3.44 14.94 -9.74
C LYS A 37 2.22 15.65 -10.34
N MET A 38 1.04 15.41 -9.80
CA MET A 38 -0.22 15.95 -10.29
C MET A 38 -0.45 17.35 -9.71
N MET A 39 0.10 18.37 -10.36
CA MET A 39 0.02 19.77 -9.89
C MET A 39 -1.43 20.27 -9.75
N ALA A 40 -2.33 19.86 -10.64
CA ALA A 40 -3.75 20.21 -10.58
C ALA A 40 -4.49 19.55 -9.39
N GLN A 41 -3.92 18.52 -8.77
CA GLN A 41 -4.51 17.80 -7.64
C GLN A 41 -3.80 18.11 -6.31
N GLY A 42 -3.31 19.35 -6.15
CA GLY A 42 -2.60 19.76 -4.93
C GLY A 42 -1.20 19.18 -4.79
N GLY A 43 -0.59 18.67 -5.89
CA GLY A 43 0.77 18.15 -5.89
C GLY A 43 0.90 16.71 -5.43
N VAL A 44 -0.19 15.93 -5.42
CA VAL A 44 -0.19 14.49 -5.14
C VAL A 44 0.64 13.74 -6.19
N TYR A 45 1.37 12.72 -5.76
CA TYR A 45 2.10 11.84 -6.66
C TYR A 45 1.20 10.71 -7.16
N GLY A 46 1.16 10.55 -8.48
CA GLY A 46 0.49 9.45 -9.16
C GLY A 46 1.49 8.55 -9.89
N CYS A 47 1.08 7.34 -10.21
CA CYS A 47 1.87 6.39 -11.00
C CYS A 47 1.03 5.66 -12.05
N LYS A 48 1.73 5.19 -13.09
CA LYS A 48 1.21 4.21 -14.06
C LYS A 48 1.81 2.84 -13.79
N LEU A 49 1.05 1.80 -14.07
CA LEU A 49 1.45 0.41 -13.87
C LEU A 49 1.64 -0.29 -15.22
N ALA A 50 2.55 -1.25 -15.29
CA ALA A 50 2.76 -2.07 -16.49
C ALA A 50 1.54 -2.98 -16.77
N GLU A 51 0.87 -3.45 -15.72
CA GLU A 51 -0.21 -4.44 -15.82
C GLU A 51 -1.58 -3.84 -16.12
N ILE A 52 -1.74 -2.53 -15.95
CA ILE A 52 -3.02 -1.84 -16.11
C ILE A 52 -2.82 -0.57 -16.93
N ASP A 53 -3.45 -0.53 -18.09
CA ASP A 53 -3.53 0.65 -18.94
C ASP A 53 -4.86 1.39 -18.70
N ASN A 54 -4.74 2.65 -18.27
CA ASN A 54 -5.84 3.58 -18.02
C ASN A 54 -5.69 4.88 -18.82
N ASP A 55 -4.84 4.91 -19.85
CA ASP A 55 -4.53 6.14 -20.59
C ASP A 55 -5.76 6.75 -21.28
N ASP A 56 -6.76 5.92 -21.60
CA ASP A 56 -8.06 6.29 -22.17
C ASP A 56 -9.10 6.76 -21.12
N LEU A 57 -8.84 6.58 -19.82
CA LEU A 57 -9.78 6.87 -18.74
C LEU A 57 -9.52 8.23 -18.08
N ALA A 58 -9.65 9.35 -18.81
CA ALA A 58 -9.59 10.66 -18.18
C ALA A 58 -10.76 10.87 -17.18
N PRO A 59 -10.53 11.36 -15.94
CA PRO A 59 -9.27 11.86 -15.36
C PRO A 59 -8.47 10.84 -14.51
N TYR A 60 -8.81 9.55 -14.58
CA TYR A 60 -8.30 8.44 -13.75
C TYR A 60 -7.11 7.68 -14.35
N GLN A 61 -6.30 8.34 -15.18
CA GLN A 61 -5.17 7.72 -15.87
C GLN A 61 -4.05 7.27 -14.92
N TYR A 62 -3.95 7.88 -13.75
CA TYR A 62 -2.92 7.60 -12.75
C TYR A 62 -3.53 7.03 -11.47
N PHE A 63 -2.85 6.05 -10.88
CA PHE A 63 -3.14 5.61 -9.51
C PHE A 63 -2.39 6.49 -8.51
N ARG A 64 -2.95 6.72 -7.32
CA ARG A 64 -2.21 7.40 -6.24
C ARG A 64 -1.03 6.54 -5.80
N LEU A 65 0.15 7.13 -5.71
CA LEU A 65 1.38 6.42 -5.31
C LEU A 65 1.28 5.82 -3.91
N SER A 66 0.52 6.46 -3.01
CA SER A 66 0.28 5.99 -1.64
C SER A 66 -0.46 4.66 -1.52
N ARG A 67 -1.02 4.13 -2.63
CA ARG A 67 -1.69 2.82 -2.66
C ARG A 67 -0.69 1.66 -2.71
N PHE A 68 0.58 1.94 -2.90
CA PHE A 68 1.61 0.95 -3.15
C PHE A 68 2.73 1.07 -2.13
N ALA A 69 3.27 -0.09 -1.75
CA ALA A 69 4.49 -0.21 -0.97
C ALA A 69 5.56 -0.90 -1.80
N ILE A 70 6.82 -0.49 -1.65
CA ILE A 70 7.96 -1.19 -2.25
C ILE A 70 8.27 -2.39 -1.34
N SER A 71 8.22 -3.62 -1.88
CA SER A 71 8.79 -4.75 -1.14
C SER A 71 10.31 -4.65 -1.23
N LEU A 72 10.97 -4.70 -0.08
CA LEU A 72 12.43 -4.78 -0.01
C LEU A 72 12.93 -6.22 -0.07
N GLY A 73 12.03 -7.21 -0.26
CA GLY A 73 12.37 -8.63 -0.24
C GLY A 73 12.76 -9.17 1.14
N ILE A 74 12.76 -8.32 2.18
CA ILE A 74 13.16 -8.67 3.55
C ILE A 74 12.17 -9.67 4.18
N PHE A 75 10.92 -9.70 3.68
CA PHE A 75 9.84 -10.55 4.15
C PHE A 75 9.23 -11.40 3.03
N ASP A 76 9.92 -11.52 1.88
CA ASP A 76 9.43 -12.27 0.72
C ASP A 76 9.66 -13.79 0.88
N GLU A 77 10.52 -14.19 1.83
CA GLU A 77 10.52 -15.54 2.35
C GLU A 77 9.38 -15.65 3.37
N GLU A 78 8.50 -16.62 3.16
CA GLU A 78 7.73 -17.28 4.23
C GLU A 78 8.72 -17.84 5.27
N GLU A 79 9.50 -17.00 5.94
CA GLU A 79 9.90 -17.30 7.30
C GLU A 79 8.57 -17.37 8.04
N MET A 80 8.10 -18.60 8.20
CA MET A 80 7.05 -18.99 9.09
C MET A 80 7.20 -18.15 10.36
N LEU A 81 6.39 -17.09 10.48
CA LEU A 81 6.23 -16.44 11.77
C LEU A 81 5.61 -17.52 12.64
N GLU A 82 6.45 -18.20 13.41
CA GLU A 82 6.00 -19.12 14.45
C GLU A 82 5.02 -18.32 15.32
N GLU A 83 3.87 -18.91 15.63
CA GLU A 83 2.96 -18.30 16.59
C GLU A 83 3.75 -18.06 17.88
N ILE A 84 3.94 -16.79 18.23
CA ILE A 84 4.57 -16.43 19.48
C ILE A 84 3.62 -16.88 20.58
N ASP A 85 4.03 -17.90 21.34
CA ASP A 85 3.30 -18.34 22.53
C ASP A 85 3.40 -17.25 23.60
N ILE A 86 2.32 -16.49 23.73
CA ILE A 86 2.18 -15.41 24.71
C ILE A 86 1.66 -15.89 26.07
N SER A 87 1.53 -17.21 26.29
CA SER A 87 0.97 -17.76 27.53
C SER A 87 1.78 -17.39 28.78
N GLU A 88 3.08 -17.10 28.63
CA GLU A 88 3.96 -16.70 29.72
C GLU A 88 4.12 -15.17 29.88
N LEU A 89 3.51 -14.35 29.02
CA LEU A 89 3.52 -12.89 29.19
C LEU A 89 2.66 -12.50 30.40
N THR A 90 3.32 -12.37 31.55
CA THR A 90 2.71 -12.08 32.86
C THR A 90 2.99 -10.66 33.36
N GLU A 91 3.59 -9.80 32.54
CA GLU A 91 3.83 -8.40 32.92
C GLU A 91 2.52 -7.61 32.94
N VAL A 92 1.90 -7.57 34.11
CA VAL A 92 0.89 -6.58 34.45
C VAL A 92 1.57 -5.23 34.43
N LEU A 93 1.24 -4.40 33.42
CA LEU A 93 1.53 -2.97 33.48
C LEU A 93 0.80 -2.40 34.69
N VAL A 94 1.48 -2.31 35.83
CA VAL A 94 0.97 -1.61 36.99
C VAL A 94 0.90 -0.13 36.58
N PRO A 95 -0.29 0.47 36.46
CA PRO A 95 -0.39 1.90 36.25
C PRO A 95 0.36 2.54 37.41
N ALA A 96 1.25 3.49 37.14
CA ALA A 96 1.94 4.23 38.19
C ALA A 96 0.89 4.80 39.13
N GLU A 97 0.69 4.13 40.28
CA GLU A 97 -0.24 4.60 41.29
C GLU A 97 0.24 5.97 41.72
N GLN A 98 -0.71 6.90 41.66
CA GLN A 98 -0.55 8.28 42.04
C GLN A 98 0.03 8.31 43.46
N THR A 99 1.27 8.75 43.59
CA THR A 99 1.87 9.06 44.89
C THR A 99 1.11 10.26 45.45
N ASN A 100 0.11 9.98 46.29
CA ASN A 100 -0.65 10.97 47.03
C ASN A 100 0.24 11.63 48.09
N ALA A 101 0.31 12.97 48.08
CA ALA A 101 0.46 13.82 49.26
C ALA A 101 0.09 15.26 48.93
#